data_AF-A0A388K3M8-F1
#
_entry.id   AF-A0A388K3M8-F1
#
_cell.length_a   1.000
_cell.length_b   1.000
_cell.length_c   1.000
_cell.angle_alpha   90.00
_cell.angle_beta   90.00
_cell.angle_gamma   90.00
#
_symmetry.space_group_name_H-M   'P 1'
#
loop_
_entity.id
_entity.type
_entity.pdbx_description
1 polymer ?
#
loop_
_entity_poly.entity_id
_entity_poly.type
_entity_poly.pdbx_seq_one_letter_code
_entity_poly.pdbx_strand_id
1 'polypeptide(L)'
;MTKFVQKEIVRKAEEERVKKEAEEAEQREATEKAAREKKERKRLERLRQEELCAAEIDKRVELQVAIKAGEFFDKMEANYGRRTLPEKKVKGKKRTDCISDQKSSLDNGSSDSETEEIRVKTRKLVISEKRKRGAEQPVEGSPSMMTPAKRTPKTTRDKVAGRSIRAARSKSKLKTKLSPYLTRKRSPATPSTTVKLRFKNQAMEELQGLDALELQAICKNEGIAYNGKVDAIFDIASHRTRKAFDKEEELIEPAEVTEQGEEDLTTAEEGVEA
;
A
#
# COMPACT_ATOMS: atom_id res chain seq x y z
N MET A 1 -37.25 9.37 -66.23
CA MET A 1 -36.15 9.94 -65.41
C MET A 1 -36.37 9.84 -63.89
N THR A 2 -37.61 9.72 -63.40
CA THR A 2 -37.94 9.71 -61.95
C THR A 2 -37.44 8.50 -61.15
N LYS A 3 -37.40 7.29 -61.74
CA LYS A 3 -36.93 6.06 -61.05
C LYS A 3 -35.44 6.10 -60.66
N PHE A 4 -34.62 6.82 -61.43
CA PHE A 4 -33.17 6.91 -61.17
C PHE A 4 -32.89 7.81 -59.96
N VAL A 5 -33.60 8.93 -59.86
CA VAL A 5 -33.51 9.87 -58.73
C VAL A 5 -33.93 9.20 -57.42
N GLN A 6 -35.02 8.41 -57.44
CA GLN A 6 -35.46 7.67 -56.25
C GLN A 6 -34.41 6.65 -55.77
N LYS A 7 -33.78 5.93 -56.69
CA LYS A 7 -32.72 4.96 -56.36
C LYS A 7 -31.50 5.65 -55.75
N GLU A 8 -31.15 6.84 -56.23
CA GLU A 8 -30.02 7.61 -55.70
C GLU A 8 -30.29 8.17 -54.30
N ILE A 9 -31.53 8.57 -54.01
CA ILE A 9 -31.96 9.02 -52.67
C ILE A 9 -31.88 7.86 -51.67
N VAL A 10 -32.36 6.66 -52.04
CA VAL A 10 -32.27 5.46 -51.17
C VAL A 10 -30.81 5.09 -50.89
N ARG A 11 -29.95 5.12 -51.92
CA ARG A 11 -28.52 4.80 -51.74
C ARG A 11 -27.82 5.79 -50.79
N LYS A 12 -28.13 7.08 -50.88
CA LYS A 12 -27.56 8.11 -49.97
C LYS A 12 -28.06 7.93 -48.53
N ALA A 13 -29.33 7.57 -48.34
CA ALA A 13 -29.88 7.31 -47.01
C ALA A 13 -29.27 6.06 -46.35
N GLU A 14 -29.02 5.00 -47.13
CA GLU A 14 -28.39 3.78 -46.63
C GLU A 14 -26.91 4.02 -46.25
N GLU A 15 -26.14 4.73 -47.09
CA GLU A 15 -24.76 5.13 -46.77
C GLU A 15 -24.69 6.00 -45.49
N GLU A 16 -25.68 6.86 -45.23
CA GLU A 16 -25.72 7.67 -44.01
C GLU A 16 -26.01 6.81 -42.77
N ARG A 17 -26.91 5.83 -42.88
CA ARG A 17 -27.19 4.90 -41.77
C ARG A 17 -25.98 4.05 -41.43
N VAL A 18 -25.27 3.54 -42.45
CA VAL A 18 -24.03 2.76 -42.26
C VAL A 18 -22.93 3.62 -41.60
N LYS A 19 -22.80 4.89 -41.98
CA LYS A 19 -21.83 5.80 -41.34
C LYS A 19 -22.15 6.07 -39.87
N LYS A 20 -23.42 6.30 -39.54
CA LYS A 20 -23.86 6.51 -38.15
C LYS A 20 -23.66 5.27 -37.27
N GLU A 21 -23.94 4.08 -37.80
CA GLU A 21 -23.72 2.82 -37.08
C GLU A 21 -22.22 2.53 -36.88
N ALA A 22 -21.36 2.82 -37.87
CA ALA A 22 -19.92 2.68 -37.76
C ALA A 22 -19.33 3.63 -36.69
N GLU A 23 -19.77 4.88 -36.65
CA GLU A 23 -19.32 5.86 -35.65
C GLU A 23 -19.78 5.49 -34.23
N GLU A 24 -21.01 4.99 -34.07
CA GLU A 24 -21.50 4.49 -32.78
C GLU A 24 -20.74 3.24 -32.30
N ALA A 25 -20.44 2.31 -33.22
CA ALA A 25 -19.63 1.13 -32.91
C ALA A 25 -18.21 1.51 -32.45
N GLU A 26 -17.60 2.49 -33.11
CA GLU A 26 -16.27 2.99 -32.73
C GLU A 26 -16.28 3.67 -31.35
N GLN A 27 -17.32 4.42 -31.02
CA GLN A 27 -17.48 5.03 -29.69
C GLN A 27 -17.64 3.96 -28.58
N ARG A 28 -18.40 2.89 -28.85
CA ARG A 28 -18.54 1.76 -27.91
C ARG A 28 -17.21 1.04 -27.72
N GLU A 29 -16.46 0.80 -28.79
CA GLU A 29 -15.15 0.16 -28.70
C GLU A 29 -14.12 1.04 -27.95
N ALA A 30 -14.11 2.35 -28.21
CA ALA A 30 -13.21 3.29 -27.54
C ALA A 30 -13.48 3.38 -26.02
N THR A 31 -14.74 3.40 -25.62
CA THR A 31 -15.12 3.43 -24.20
C THR A 31 -14.76 2.12 -23.49
N GLU A 32 -14.91 0.97 -24.17
CA GLU A 32 -14.49 -0.32 -23.64
C GLU A 32 -12.96 -0.42 -23.48
N LYS A 33 -12.20 -0.01 -24.52
CA LYS A 33 -10.73 0.02 -24.45
C LYS A 33 -10.23 0.92 -23.33
N ALA A 34 -10.79 2.12 -23.19
CA ALA A 34 -10.44 3.03 -22.10
C ALA A 34 -10.75 2.43 -20.71
N ALA A 35 -11.83 1.65 -20.59
CA ALA A 35 -12.15 0.94 -19.34
C ALA A 35 -11.16 -0.20 -19.04
N ARG A 36 -10.71 -0.94 -20.06
CA ARG A 36 -9.68 -1.99 -19.93
C ARG A 36 -8.33 -1.39 -19.53
N GLU A 37 -7.87 -0.34 -20.20
CA GLU A 37 -6.60 0.33 -19.86
C GLU A 37 -6.62 0.92 -18.44
N LYS A 38 -7.74 1.53 -18.01
CA LYS A 38 -7.87 2.04 -16.63
C LYS A 38 -7.76 0.92 -15.59
N LYS A 39 -8.28 -0.28 -15.89
CA LYS A 39 -8.15 -1.46 -15.01
C LYS A 39 -6.70 -1.93 -14.95
N GLU A 40 -6.00 -1.98 -16.08
CA GLU A 40 -4.59 -2.37 -16.14
C GLU A 40 -3.67 -1.38 -15.42
N ARG A 41 -3.86 -0.08 -15.61
CA ARG A 41 -3.12 0.96 -14.87
C ARG A 41 -3.31 0.82 -13.36
N LYS A 42 -4.55 0.60 -12.91
CA LYS A 42 -4.85 0.36 -11.49
C LYS A 42 -4.19 -0.92 -10.96
N ARG A 43 -4.11 -1.99 -11.76
CA ARG A 43 -3.41 -3.24 -11.37
C ARG A 43 -1.91 -3.02 -11.22
N LEU A 44 -1.28 -2.33 -12.17
CA LEU A 44 0.15 -2.01 -12.11
C LEU A 44 0.49 -1.09 -10.94
N GLU A 45 -0.37 -0.11 -10.64
CA GLU A 45 -0.18 0.77 -9.49
C GLU A 45 -0.30 0.01 -8.16
N ARG A 46 -1.26 -0.91 -8.03
CA ARG A 46 -1.38 -1.79 -6.86
C ARG A 46 -0.14 -2.66 -6.67
N LEU A 47 0.38 -3.27 -7.73
CA LEU A 47 1.61 -4.08 -7.66
C LEU A 47 2.80 -3.26 -7.14
N ARG A 48 2.97 -2.01 -7.62
CA ARG A 48 4.02 -1.12 -7.10
C ARG A 48 3.84 -0.79 -5.62
N GLN A 49 2.60 -0.58 -5.17
CA GLN A 49 2.33 -0.32 -3.75
C GLN A 49 2.62 -1.56 -2.89
N GLU A 50 2.28 -2.75 -3.38
CA GLU A 50 2.57 -4.03 -2.70
C GLU A 50 4.09 -4.25 -2.57
N GLU A 51 4.88 -3.97 -3.61
CA GLU A 51 6.35 -4.02 -3.53
C GLU A 51 6.92 -3.05 -2.49
N LEU A 52 6.38 -1.84 -2.39
CA LEU A 52 6.79 -0.86 -1.37
C LEU A 52 6.43 -1.32 0.05
N CYS A 53 5.22 -1.85 0.25
CA CYS A 53 4.81 -2.40 1.54
C CYS A 53 5.65 -3.62 1.94
N ALA A 54 5.99 -4.49 0.99
CA ALA A 54 6.86 -5.64 1.24
C ALA A 54 8.27 -5.18 1.69
N ALA A 55 8.85 -4.20 1.01
CA ALA A 55 10.15 -3.64 1.39
C ALA A 55 10.13 -2.92 2.76
N GLU A 56 9.00 -2.33 3.15
CA GLU A 56 8.84 -1.74 4.49
C GLU A 56 8.76 -2.81 5.59
N ILE A 57 8.01 -3.90 5.35
CA ILE A 57 7.94 -5.04 6.26
C ILE A 57 9.32 -5.67 6.45
N ASP A 58 10.06 -5.87 5.35
CA ASP A 58 11.40 -6.46 5.38
C ASP A 58 12.37 -5.64 6.25
N LYS A 59 12.41 -4.31 6.05
CA LYS A 59 13.21 -3.40 6.90
C LYS A 59 12.83 -3.48 8.39
N ARG A 60 11.53 -3.59 8.69
CA ARG A 60 11.06 -3.70 10.07
C ARG A 60 11.49 -5.02 10.71
N VAL A 61 11.46 -6.11 9.94
CA VAL A 61 11.92 -7.44 10.37
C VAL A 61 13.43 -7.41 10.59
N GLU A 62 14.20 -6.88 9.65
CA GLU A 62 15.66 -6.74 9.76
C GLU A 62 16.05 -5.95 11.02
N LEU A 63 15.39 -4.81 11.27
CA LEU A 63 15.60 -4.02 12.49
C LEU A 63 15.27 -4.81 13.77
N GLN A 64 14.17 -5.57 13.80
CA GLN A 64 13.84 -6.41 14.95
C GLN A 64 14.87 -7.52 15.18
N VAL A 65 15.37 -8.13 14.10
CA VAL A 65 16.43 -9.15 14.18
C VAL A 65 17.71 -8.53 14.71
N ALA A 66 18.11 -7.36 14.22
CA ALA A 66 19.30 -6.64 14.70
C ALA A 66 19.20 -6.27 16.19
N ILE A 67 18.03 -5.80 16.65
CA ILE A 67 17.78 -5.48 18.07
C ILE A 67 17.90 -6.74 18.92
N LYS A 68 17.19 -7.82 18.56
CA LYS A 68 17.22 -9.09 19.31
C LYS A 68 18.61 -9.73 19.31
N ALA A 69 19.35 -9.62 18.20
CA ALA A 69 20.73 -10.10 18.13
C ALA A 69 21.63 -9.31 19.08
N GLY A 70 21.51 -7.97 19.11
CA GLY A 70 22.21 -7.12 20.08
C GLY A 70 21.92 -7.52 21.52
N GLU A 71 20.64 -7.65 21.89
CA GLU A 71 20.22 -8.09 23.22
C GLU A 71 20.77 -9.48 23.59
N PHE A 72 20.83 -10.39 22.62
CA PHE A 72 21.42 -11.72 22.81
C PHE A 72 22.92 -11.65 23.09
N PHE A 73 23.67 -10.84 22.31
CA PHE A 73 25.10 -10.65 22.53
C PHE A 73 25.38 -9.96 23.88
N ASP A 74 24.60 -8.95 24.24
CA ASP A 74 24.72 -8.27 25.53
C ASP A 74 24.47 -9.24 26.71
N LYS A 75 23.44 -10.09 26.59
CA LYS A 75 23.15 -11.13 27.60
C LYS A 75 24.26 -12.19 27.67
N MET A 76 24.85 -12.55 26.54
CA MET A 76 25.96 -13.49 26.47
C MET A 76 27.22 -12.89 27.15
N GLU A 77 27.55 -11.64 26.86
CA GLU A 77 28.67 -10.93 27.51
C GLU A 77 28.45 -10.79 29.03
N ALA A 78 27.21 -10.53 29.46
CA ALA A 78 26.87 -10.46 30.88
C ALA A 78 27.01 -11.80 31.61
N ASN A 79 26.57 -12.91 31.00
CA ASN A 79 26.58 -14.23 31.63
C ASN A 79 27.96 -14.90 31.67
N TYR A 80 28.73 -14.79 30.58
CA TYR A 80 30.08 -15.37 30.52
C TYR A 80 31.14 -14.44 31.10
N GLY A 81 30.74 -13.21 31.46
CA GLY A 81 31.60 -12.14 31.90
C GLY A 81 32.61 -11.74 30.83
N ARG A 82 33.32 -10.63 31.07
CA ARG A 82 34.59 -10.36 30.39
C ARG A 82 35.63 -11.39 30.88
N ARG A 83 35.45 -12.67 30.54
CA ARG A 83 36.49 -13.70 30.62
C ARG A 83 37.54 -13.30 29.62
N THR A 84 38.40 -12.39 30.09
CA THR A 84 39.76 -12.13 29.67
C THR A 84 40.12 -12.87 28.39
N LEU A 85 39.84 -12.25 27.23
CA LEU A 85 40.77 -12.44 26.13
C LEU A 85 42.14 -12.19 26.75
N PRO A 86 43.06 -13.17 26.76
CA PRO A 86 44.37 -12.97 27.34
C PRO A 86 44.91 -11.70 26.68
N GLU A 87 45.26 -10.71 27.50
CA GLU A 87 45.90 -9.48 27.05
C GLU A 87 47.10 -9.90 26.20
N LYS A 88 46.92 -9.96 24.89
CA LYS A 88 48.02 -10.14 23.95
C LYS A 88 48.78 -8.84 24.04
N LYS A 89 49.72 -8.78 24.99
CA LYS A 89 50.72 -7.72 25.12
C LYS A 89 51.41 -7.63 23.77
N VAL A 90 51.00 -6.64 22.97
CA VAL A 90 51.60 -6.36 21.68
C VAL A 90 53.00 -5.81 21.95
N LYS A 91 53.99 -6.71 21.92
CA LYS A 91 55.39 -6.34 21.72
C LYS A 91 55.81 -6.94 20.38
N GLY A 92 55.83 -6.10 19.35
CA GLY A 92 56.51 -6.44 18.09
C GLY A 92 55.68 -6.18 16.83
N LYS A 93 56.01 -5.07 16.17
CA LYS A 93 55.72 -4.79 14.77
C LYS A 93 56.33 -5.89 13.90
N LYS A 94 55.56 -6.91 13.52
CA LYS A 94 55.89 -7.76 12.37
C LYS A 94 54.82 -7.58 11.31
N ARG A 95 55.27 -7.08 10.14
CA ARG A 95 54.49 -7.12 8.90
C ARG A 95 54.17 -8.59 8.64
N THR A 96 52.88 -8.90 8.59
CA THR A 96 52.41 -10.22 8.21
C THR A 96 51.74 -10.02 6.86
N ASP A 97 52.41 -10.49 5.82
CA ASP A 97 51.89 -10.50 4.46
C ASP A 97 50.66 -11.43 4.45
N CYS A 98 49.50 -10.86 4.13
CA CYS A 98 48.26 -11.63 3.98
C CYS A 98 48.34 -12.44 2.68
N ILE A 99 48.78 -13.69 2.79
CA ILE A 99 48.57 -14.71 1.75
C ILE A 99 47.11 -15.13 1.86
N SER A 100 46.29 -14.59 0.96
CA SER A 100 44.89 -14.97 0.78
C SER A 100 44.81 -16.22 -0.09
N ASP A 101 44.94 -17.40 0.53
CA ASP A 101 44.56 -18.67 -0.06
C ASP A 101 43.44 -19.31 0.76
N GLN A 102 42.19 -19.15 0.29
CA GLN A 102 41.18 -20.17 0.52
C GLN A 102 40.09 -20.12 -0.55
N LYS A 103 40.33 -20.93 -1.58
CA LYS A 103 39.32 -21.65 -2.36
C LYS A 103 38.22 -22.14 -1.41
N SER A 104 37.02 -21.57 -1.50
CA SER A 104 35.80 -22.23 -1.07
C SER A 104 34.96 -22.44 -2.32
N SER A 105 34.99 -23.68 -2.81
CA SER A 105 34.03 -24.17 -3.78
C SER A 105 32.72 -24.40 -3.04
N LEU A 106 31.74 -23.54 -3.27
CA LEU A 106 30.36 -23.89 -3.05
C LEU A 106 29.61 -23.68 -4.36
N ASP A 107 29.43 -24.81 -5.02
CA ASP A 107 28.51 -25.01 -6.13
C ASP A 107 27.09 -24.74 -5.61
N ASN A 108 26.49 -23.63 -6.03
CA ASN A 108 25.04 -23.47 -5.98
C ASN A 108 24.63 -22.54 -7.12
N GLY A 109 23.95 -23.15 -8.09
CA GLY A 109 23.72 -22.56 -9.40
C GLY A 109 22.73 -21.40 -9.42
N SER A 110 22.88 -20.67 -10.52
CA SER A 110 21.86 -19.86 -11.18
C SER A 110 21.73 -18.40 -10.71
N SER A 111 21.98 -17.49 -11.68
CA SER A 111 21.72 -16.04 -11.69
C SER A 111 22.80 -15.03 -11.26
N ASP A 112 24.09 -15.41 -11.15
CA ASP A 112 25.17 -14.45 -10.80
C ASP A 112 26.02 -13.94 -11.99
N SER A 113 25.73 -14.32 -13.24
CA SER A 113 26.61 -13.99 -14.37
C SER A 113 26.71 -12.49 -14.66
N GLU A 114 25.65 -11.73 -14.38
CA GLU A 114 25.59 -10.30 -14.69
C GLU A 114 26.35 -9.47 -13.63
N THR A 115 26.28 -9.87 -12.36
CA THR A 115 26.99 -9.17 -11.27
C THR A 115 28.50 -9.43 -11.33
N GLU A 116 28.90 -10.63 -11.76
CA GLU A 116 30.29 -11.01 -11.92
C GLU A 116 30.94 -10.27 -13.10
N GLU A 117 30.22 -10.08 -14.21
CA GLU A 117 30.72 -9.30 -15.35
C GLU A 117 30.96 -7.83 -14.97
N ILE A 118 30.08 -7.23 -14.15
CA ILE A 118 30.26 -5.88 -13.63
C ILE A 118 31.48 -5.81 -12.70
N ARG A 119 31.70 -6.81 -11.83
CA ARG A 119 32.89 -6.87 -10.95
C ARG A 119 34.20 -6.98 -11.73
N VAL A 120 34.22 -7.77 -12.80
CA VAL A 120 35.39 -7.91 -13.68
C VAL A 120 35.65 -6.60 -14.44
N LYS A 121 34.60 -5.96 -14.98
CA LYS A 121 34.72 -4.67 -15.68
C LYS A 121 35.17 -3.55 -14.74
N THR A 122 34.63 -3.48 -13.52
CA THR A 122 35.01 -2.46 -12.53
C THR A 122 36.40 -2.66 -11.93
N ARG A 123 36.88 -3.92 -11.75
CA ARG A 123 38.27 -4.17 -11.35
C ARG A 123 39.30 -3.64 -12.35
N LYS A 124 38.95 -3.53 -13.64
CA LYS A 124 39.81 -2.93 -14.67
C LYS A 124 39.80 -1.40 -14.66
N LEU A 125 38.88 -0.76 -13.91
CA LEU A 125 38.86 0.71 -13.75
C LEU A 125 39.86 1.13 -12.66
N VAL A 126 41.15 0.99 -12.96
CA VAL A 126 42.21 1.61 -12.16
C VAL A 126 42.22 3.09 -12.49
N ILE A 127 41.57 3.91 -11.66
CA ILE A 127 41.65 5.37 -11.76
C ILE A 127 43.03 5.80 -11.27
N SER A 128 44.02 5.73 -12.15
CA SER A 128 45.40 6.17 -11.90
C SER A 128 45.53 7.70 -11.91
N GLU A 129 44.56 8.40 -12.48
CA GLU A 129 44.61 9.84 -12.68
C GLU A 129 43.70 10.57 -11.70
N LYS A 130 44.29 11.09 -10.61
CA LYS A 130 43.63 12.09 -9.78
C LYS A 130 43.58 13.40 -10.56
N ARG A 131 42.47 13.65 -11.26
CA ARG A 131 42.23 14.94 -11.90
C ARG A 131 42.36 16.06 -10.86
N LYS A 132 43.24 17.02 -11.13
CA LYS A 132 43.25 18.31 -10.44
C LYS A 132 41.92 18.98 -10.78
N ARG A 133 41.11 19.34 -9.78
CA ARG A 133 39.94 20.21 -10.03
C ARG A 133 40.44 21.45 -10.75
N GLY A 134 39.96 21.68 -11.97
CA GLY A 134 40.18 22.94 -12.67
C GLY A 134 39.50 24.09 -11.92
N ALA A 135 39.91 25.32 -12.22
CA ALA A 135 39.27 26.52 -11.67
C ALA A 135 37.77 26.47 -11.97
N GLU A 136 36.93 26.50 -10.93
CA GLU A 136 35.48 26.42 -11.07
C GLU A 136 34.98 27.63 -11.87
N GLN A 137 34.36 27.36 -13.02
CA GLN A 137 33.74 28.38 -13.85
C GLN A 137 32.47 28.88 -13.14
N PRO A 138 32.31 30.21 -12.94
CA PRO A 138 31.14 30.75 -12.26
C PRO A 138 29.87 30.47 -13.08
N VAL A 139 28.98 29.65 -12.53
CA VAL A 139 27.67 29.34 -13.11
C VAL A 139 26.68 30.43 -12.69
N GLU A 140 26.52 31.45 -13.53
CA GLU A 140 25.68 32.65 -13.30
C GLU A 140 24.16 32.42 -13.46
N GLY A 141 23.60 31.34 -12.93
CA GLY A 141 22.17 31.07 -13.12
C GLY A 141 21.50 30.13 -12.14
N SER A 142 22.22 29.66 -11.10
CA SER A 142 21.61 28.81 -10.10
C SER A 142 21.09 29.67 -8.94
N PRO A 143 19.79 29.63 -8.61
CA PRO A 143 19.28 30.31 -7.43
C PRO A 143 20.03 29.79 -6.20
N SER A 144 20.58 30.72 -5.42
CA SER A 144 21.36 30.42 -4.22
C SER A 144 20.54 29.51 -3.31
N MET A 145 20.91 28.22 -3.27
CA MET A 145 20.29 27.28 -2.36
C MET A 145 20.56 27.79 -0.95
N MET A 146 19.51 28.21 -0.24
CA MET A 146 19.59 28.55 1.18
C MET A 146 19.94 27.28 1.96
N THR A 147 21.23 27.02 2.08
CA THR A 147 21.72 25.96 2.95
C THR A 147 21.45 26.39 4.40
N PRO A 148 20.77 25.56 5.20
CA PRO A 148 20.52 25.89 6.60
C PRO A 148 21.86 26.09 7.31
N ALA A 149 21.97 27.18 8.07
CA ALA A 149 23.19 27.58 8.76
C ALA A 149 23.79 26.40 9.54
N LYS A 150 25.06 26.08 9.24
CA LYS A 150 25.84 25.03 9.91
C LYS A 150 25.87 25.32 11.42
N ARG A 151 25.11 24.55 12.19
CA ARG A 151 25.26 24.49 13.65
C ARG A 151 26.56 23.77 13.97
N THR A 152 27.55 24.52 14.42
CA THR A 152 28.75 23.97 15.06
C THR A 152 28.36 23.37 16.42
N PRO A 153 28.62 22.07 16.66
CA PRO A 153 28.50 21.52 18.01
C PRO A 153 29.63 22.08 18.86
N LYS A 154 29.29 23.00 19.78
CA LYS A 154 30.19 23.44 20.86
C LYS A 154 30.54 22.22 21.71
N THR A 155 31.76 21.74 21.57
CA THR A 155 32.35 20.73 22.46
C THR A 155 32.67 21.40 23.79
N THR A 156 31.93 21.07 24.84
CA THR A 156 32.37 21.27 26.22
C THR A 156 32.84 19.93 26.77
N ARG A 157 34.16 19.76 26.88
CA ARG A 157 34.73 18.84 27.86
C ARG A 157 34.51 19.48 29.22
N ASP A 158 33.98 18.72 30.18
CA ASP A 158 34.66 18.47 31.44
C ASP A 158 33.96 17.39 32.27
N LYS A 159 34.80 16.54 32.85
CA LYS A 159 34.48 15.41 33.73
C LYS A 159 33.95 15.92 35.07
N VAL A 160 32.87 15.34 35.59
CA VAL A 160 32.74 15.05 37.03
C VAL A 160 31.93 13.78 37.22
N ALA A 161 32.50 12.84 37.96
CA ALA A 161 31.86 11.63 38.46
C ALA A 161 30.79 11.97 39.50
N GLY A 162 29.62 11.33 39.45
CA GLY A 162 28.68 11.38 40.57
C GLY A 162 27.24 11.03 40.23
N ARG A 163 26.86 9.81 40.61
CA ARG A 163 25.56 9.41 41.20
C ARG A 163 24.24 9.75 40.49
N SER A 164 23.47 8.66 40.38
CA SER A 164 22.01 8.53 40.49
C SER A 164 21.16 8.82 39.25
N ILE A 165 20.65 7.72 38.68
CA ILE A 165 19.22 7.43 38.51
C ILE A 165 18.31 8.66 38.63
N ARG A 166 17.92 9.21 37.48
CA ARG A 166 16.51 9.52 37.16
C ARG A 166 16.39 9.93 35.69
N ALA A 167 15.74 9.05 34.93
CA ALA A 167 15.30 9.33 33.57
C ALA A 167 14.24 10.46 33.59
N ALA A 168 14.62 11.65 33.17
CA ALA A 168 13.70 12.73 32.86
C ALA A 168 13.40 12.73 31.36
N ARG A 169 12.21 12.21 31.01
CA ARG A 169 11.60 12.27 29.67
C ARG A 169 11.50 13.73 29.20
N SER A 170 12.22 14.12 28.15
CA SER A 170 11.92 15.35 27.41
C SER A 170 10.85 15.07 26.33
N LYS A 171 9.58 15.10 26.76
CA LYS A 171 8.46 15.30 25.82
C LYS A 171 8.40 16.78 25.47
N SER A 172 9.02 17.21 24.38
CA SER A 172 8.70 18.49 23.74
C SER A 172 7.35 18.34 23.02
N LYS A 173 6.27 18.47 23.79
CA LYS A 173 4.93 18.66 23.25
C LYS A 173 4.89 20.02 22.56
N LEU A 174 4.97 20.04 21.23
CA LEU A 174 4.51 21.18 20.45
C LEU A 174 3.01 21.34 20.74
N LYS A 175 2.68 22.35 21.54
CA LYS A 175 1.31 22.80 21.76
C LYS A 175 0.85 23.56 20.51
N THR A 176 0.56 22.83 19.43
CA THR A 176 -0.33 23.36 18.40
C THR A 176 -1.70 23.44 19.06
N LYS A 177 -2.20 24.66 19.28
CA LYS A 177 -3.59 24.89 19.65
C LYS A 177 -4.44 24.46 18.45
N LEU A 178 -4.74 23.16 18.36
CA LEU A 178 -5.85 22.70 17.53
C LEU A 178 -7.08 23.41 18.05
N SER A 179 -7.70 24.20 17.17
CA SER A 179 -8.96 24.87 17.45
C SER A 179 -9.99 23.85 17.95
N PRO A 180 -10.82 24.19 18.95
CA PRO A 180 -11.94 23.37 19.35
C PRO A 180 -13.04 23.52 18.29
N TYR A 181 -12.80 22.98 17.10
CA TYR A 181 -13.74 23.05 16.00
C TYR A 181 -14.45 21.71 15.90
N LEU A 182 -15.76 21.78 16.17
CA LEU A 182 -16.80 20.82 15.78
C LEU A 182 -17.00 19.61 16.70
N THR A 183 -17.59 19.87 17.86
CA THR A 183 -18.64 19.00 18.41
C THR A 183 -19.83 18.99 17.44
N ARG A 184 -19.66 18.36 16.26
CA ARG A 184 -20.80 18.03 15.41
C ARG A 184 -21.65 17.06 16.19
N LYS A 185 -22.84 17.52 16.57
CA LYS A 185 -23.97 16.66 16.93
C LYS A 185 -24.08 15.63 15.82
N ARG A 186 -23.63 14.39 16.10
CA ARG A 186 -23.86 13.26 15.21
C ARG A 186 -25.38 13.11 15.15
N SER A 187 -25.97 13.52 14.04
CA SER A 187 -27.20 12.87 13.59
C SER A 187 -26.94 11.36 13.59
N PRO A 188 -27.96 10.51 13.81
CA PRO A 188 -27.86 9.08 13.62
C PRO A 188 -27.66 8.84 12.12
N ALA A 189 -26.42 9.06 11.67
CA ALA A 189 -26.01 8.93 10.30
C ALA A 189 -25.90 7.44 10.05
N THR A 190 -26.70 6.98 9.09
CA THR A 190 -26.66 5.64 8.55
C THR A 190 -25.22 5.12 8.53
N PRO A 191 -24.97 3.94 9.11
CA PRO A 191 -23.62 3.40 9.28
C PRO A 191 -22.92 3.40 7.92
N SER A 192 -21.82 4.14 7.83
CA SER A 192 -21.17 4.37 6.53
C SER A 192 -20.80 3.04 5.89
N THR A 193 -20.86 2.98 4.56
CA THR A 193 -20.49 1.79 3.77
C THR A 193 -19.13 1.22 4.17
N THR A 194 -18.21 2.08 4.59
CA THR A 194 -16.88 1.71 5.10
C THR A 194 -16.92 0.96 6.44
N VAL A 195 -17.87 1.28 7.34
CA VAL A 195 -18.04 0.59 8.62
C VAL A 195 -18.63 -0.81 8.40
N LYS A 196 -19.67 -0.93 7.55
CA LYS A 196 -20.24 -2.22 7.14
C LYS A 196 -19.16 -3.14 6.54
N LEU A 197 -18.30 -2.59 5.67
CA LEU A 197 -17.21 -3.34 5.04
C LEU A 197 -16.14 -3.81 6.05
N ARG A 198 -15.73 -2.95 7.01
CA ARG A 198 -14.77 -3.33 8.05
C ARG A 198 -15.30 -4.45 8.93
N PHE A 199 -16.56 -4.35 9.34
CA PHE A 199 -17.21 -5.39 10.14
C PHE A 199 -17.26 -6.72 9.38
N LYS A 200 -17.63 -6.70 8.09
CA LYS A 200 -17.61 -7.90 7.25
C LYS A 200 -16.22 -8.53 7.17
N ASN A 201 -15.18 -7.73 6.94
CA ASN A 201 -13.81 -8.23 6.86
C ASN A 201 -13.33 -8.84 8.18
N GLN A 202 -13.65 -8.20 9.30
CA GLN A 202 -13.36 -8.73 10.62
C GLN A 202 -14.04 -10.11 10.84
N ALA A 203 -15.32 -10.23 10.48
CA ALA A 203 -16.02 -11.51 10.57
C ALA A 203 -15.39 -12.60 9.68
N MET A 204 -14.90 -12.25 8.49
CA MET A 204 -14.20 -13.22 7.63
C MET A 204 -12.88 -13.71 8.25
N GLU A 205 -12.09 -12.82 8.86
CA GLU A 205 -10.82 -13.18 9.52
C GLU A 205 -11.05 -14.15 10.70
N GLU A 206 -12.09 -13.92 11.50
CA GLU A 206 -12.46 -14.81 12.61
C GLU A 206 -12.89 -16.20 12.12
N LEU A 207 -13.60 -16.28 11.00
CA LEU A 207 -14.12 -17.53 10.43
C LEU A 207 -13.06 -18.31 9.62
N GLN A 208 -12.03 -17.64 9.11
CA GLN A 208 -11.01 -18.26 8.26
C GLN A 208 -10.23 -19.36 8.98
N GLY A 209 -10.03 -19.21 10.29
CA GLY A 209 -9.31 -20.18 11.14
C GLY A 209 -10.13 -21.39 11.58
N LEU A 210 -11.45 -21.39 11.36
CA LEU A 210 -12.34 -22.45 11.81
C LEU A 210 -12.31 -23.68 10.88
N ASP A 211 -12.58 -24.85 11.45
CA ASP A 211 -12.71 -26.08 10.69
C ASP A 211 -14.07 -26.17 9.99
N ALA A 212 -14.19 -27.05 8.99
CA ALA A 212 -15.42 -27.24 8.21
C ALA A 212 -16.61 -27.64 9.10
N LEU A 213 -16.38 -28.46 10.14
CA LEU A 213 -17.42 -28.89 11.08
C LEU A 213 -17.94 -27.73 11.94
N GLU A 214 -17.05 -26.85 12.39
CA GLU A 214 -17.40 -25.67 13.17
C GLU A 214 -18.20 -24.67 12.32
N LEU A 215 -17.77 -24.44 11.08
CA LEU A 215 -18.51 -23.61 10.13
C LEU A 215 -19.89 -24.19 9.82
N GLN A 216 -20.01 -25.51 9.66
CA GLN A 216 -21.30 -26.16 9.45
C GLN A 216 -22.23 -26.01 10.67
N ALA A 217 -21.69 -26.07 11.89
CA ALA A 217 -22.44 -25.81 13.11
C ALA A 217 -22.92 -24.34 13.17
N ILE A 218 -22.07 -23.38 12.81
CA ILE A 218 -22.44 -21.96 12.73
C ILE A 218 -23.52 -21.74 11.66
N CYS A 219 -23.37 -22.32 10.47
CA CYS A 219 -24.38 -22.28 9.41
C CYS A 219 -25.75 -22.80 9.90
N LYS A 220 -25.78 -23.95 10.60
CA LYS A 220 -27.02 -24.50 11.18
C LYS A 220 -27.64 -23.57 12.21
N ASN A 221 -26.82 -22.98 13.09
CA ASN A 221 -27.30 -22.07 14.14
C ASN A 221 -27.82 -20.75 13.58
N GLU A 222 -27.23 -20.25 12.49
CA GLU A 222 -27.63 -19.00 11.83
C GLU A 222 -28.67 -19.21 10.72
N GLY A 223 -29.04 -20.46 10.39
CA GLY A 223 -30.03 -20.78 9.36
C GLY A 223 -29.54 -20.62 7.92
N ILE A 224 -28.23 -20.75 7.69
CA ILE A 224 -27.56 -20.57 6.40
C ILE A 224 -27.24 -21.94 5.79
N ALA A 225 -27.47 -22.12 4.50
CA ALA A 225 -27.10 -23.36 3.79
C ALA A 225 -25.56 -23.47 3.64
N TYR A 226 -25.01 -24.67 3.90
CA TYR A 226 -23.57 -24.90 3.77
C TYR A 226 -23.22 -25.36 2.35
N ASN A 227 -22.65 -24.48 1.53
CA ASN A 227 -22.26 -24.75 0.14
C ASN A 227 -20.75 -24.97 -0.07
N GLY A 228 -20.00 -25.16 1.02
CA GLY A 228 -18.54 -25.29 1.01
C GLY A 228 -17.88 -24.29 1.96
N LYS A 229 -16.59 -24.53 2.27
CA LYS A 229 -15.88 -23.74 3.29
C LYS A 229 -15.80 -22.25 2.96
N VAL A 230 -15.48 -21.92 1.71
CA VAL A 230 -15.31 -20.53 1.26
C VAL A 230 -16.64 -19.80 1.23
N ASP A 231 -17.67 -20.38 0.60
CA ASP A 231 -19.00 -19.75 0.49
C ASP A 231 -19.66 -19.59 1.86
N ALA A 232 -19.53 -20.58 2.75
CA ALA A 232 -20.03 -20.48 4.12
C ALA A 232 -19.45 -19.27 4.87
N ILE A 233 -18.15 -18.98 4.72
CA ILE A 233 -17.51 -17.81 5.36
C ILE A 233 -18.15 -16.50 4.84
N PHE A 234 -18.32 -16.38 3.52
CA PHE A 234 -18.93 -15.19 2.93
C PHE A 234 -20.39 -15.01 3.32
N ASP A 235 -21.16 -16.09 3.33
CA ASP A 235 -22.59 -16.06 3.69
C ASP A 235 -22.79 -15.73 5.17
N ILE A 236 -22.01 -16.34 6.07
CA ILE A 236 -22.04 -16.02 7.52
C ILE A 236 -21.63 -14.56 7.74
N ALA A 237 -20.51 -14.09 7.16
CA ALA A 237 -20.05 -12.72 7.35
C ALA A 237 -21.09 -11.69 6.84
N SER A 238 -21.71 -11.98 5.69
CA SER A 238 -22.77 -11.14 5.11
C SER A 238 -24.03 -11.15 5.97
N HIS A 239 -24.45 -12.31 6.46
CA HIS A 239 -25.59 -12.45 7.37
C HIS A 239 -25.37 -11.70 8.69
N ARG A 240 -24.19 -11.83 9.32
CA ARG A 240 -23.84 -11.08 10.53
C ARG A 240 -23.83 -9.58 10.31
N THR A 241 -23.34 -9.12 9.15
CA THR A 241 -23.34 -7.69 8.79
C THR A 241 -24.77 -7.17 8.64
N ARG A 242 -25.64 -7.87 7.91
CA ARG A 242 -27.06 -7.54 7.81
C ARG A 242 -27.73 -7.51 9.19
N LYS A 243 -27.53 -8.54 10.01
CA LYS A 243 -28.10 -8.62 11.36
C LYS A 243 -27.63 -7.50 12.31
N ALA A 244 -26.41 -7.00 12.13
CA ALA A 244 -25.84 -5.93 12.95
C ALA A 244 -26.31 -4.53 12.50
N PHE A 245 -26.43 -4.30 11.20
CA PHE A 245 -26.69 -2.96 10.65
C PHE A 245 -28.12 -2.75 10.15
N ASP A 246 -28.85 -3.80 9.77
CA ASP A 246 -30.24 -3.68 9.29
C ASP A 246 -31.21 -3.53 10.49
N LYS A 247 -30.82 -4.03 11.67
CA LYS A 247 -31.55 -3.76 12.94
C LYS A 247 -31.58 -2.29 13.36
N GLU A 248 -30.65 -1.49 12.84
CA GLU A 248 -30.54 -0.07 13.17
C GLU A 248 -31.46 0.79 12.29
N GLU A 249 -31.91 0.24 11.15
CA GLU A 249 -32.77 0.94 10.18
C GLU A 249 -34.26 0.82 10.54
N GLU A 250 -34.64 -0.23 11.28
CA GLU A 250 -36.04 -0.50 11.66
C GLU A 250 -36.54 0.33 12.87
N LEU A 251 -35.65 0.99 13.62
CA LEU A 251 -36.03 1.85 14.77
C LEU A 251 -36.11 3.34 14.41
N ILE A 252 -35.78 3.71 13.17
CA ILE A 252 -36.05 5.05 12.66
C ILE A 252 -37.44 4.97 12.04
N GLU A 253 -38.46 5.14 12.88
CA GLU A 253 -39.84 5.36 12.44
C GLU A 253 -39.83 6.39 11.30
N PRO A 254 -40.49 6.11 10.17
CA PRO A 254 -40.59 7.06 9.07
C PRO A 254 -41.39 8.26 9.59
N ALA A 255 -40.69 9.31 9.99
CA ALA A 255 -41.29 10.63 10.12
C ALA A 255 -41.86 10.96 8.73
N GLU A 256 -43.19 10.90 8.65
CA GLU A 256 -44.05 11.23 7.53
C GLU A 256 -43.47 12.42 6.74
N VAL A 257 -42.79 12.13 5.63
CA VAL A 257 -42.62 13.11 4.57
C VAL A 257 -43.91 13.02 3.78
N THR A 258 -44.87 13.83 4.20
CA THR A 258 -46.07 14.20 3.44
C THR A 258 -45.68 14.49 1.99
N GLU A 259 -46.04 13.57 1.09
CA GLU A 259 -46.18 13.84 -0.33
C GLU A 259 -47.32 14.84 -0.52
N GLN A 260 -46.98 16.13 -0.61
CA GLN A 260 -47.69 17.06 -1.50
C GLN A 260 -47.00 16.87 -2.86
N GLY A 261 -47.64 16.38 -3.93
CA GLY A 261 -48.97 16.73 -4.39
C GLY A 261 -48.82 17.85 -5.41
N GLU A 262 -48.59 17.49 -6.68
CA GLU A 262 -48.82 18.24 -7.92
C GLU A 262 -48.41 17.29 -9.08
N GLU A 263 -49.38 16.70 -9.82
CA GLU A 263 -49.93 17.22 -11.09
C GLU A 263 -48.86 17.17 -12.21
N ASP A 264 -49.02 16.63 -13.42
CA ASP A 264 -50.14 16.30 -14.29
C ASP A 264 -49.52 15.66 -15.56
N LEU A 265 -50.18 14.73 -16.26
CA LEU A 265 -50.08 14.49 -17.73
C LEU A 265 -50.76 13.17 -18.17
N THR A 266 -52.07 13.28 -18.34
CA THR A 266 -52.86 12.88 -19.52
C THR A 266 -52.18 12.10 -20.67
N THR A 267 -52.80 10.97 -21.06
CA THR A 267 -53.30 10.57 -22.42
C THR A 267 -53.67 9.07 -22.37
N ALA A 268 -54.96 8.68 -22.40
CA ALA A 268 -55.82 8.43 -23.58
C ALA A 268 -55.09 7.55 -24.63
N GLU A 269 -55.49 6.35 -24.99
CA GLU A 269 -56.74 5.89 -25.63
C GLU A 269 -56.73 4.34 -25.76
N GLU A 270 -57.92 3.75 -25.96
CA GLU A 270 -58.28 2.54 -26.73
C GLU A 270 -57.44 1.24 -26.58
N GLY A 271 -58.00 0.05 -26.33
CA GLY A 271 -59.28 -0.51 -26.74
C GLY A 271 -59.05 -1.90 -27.36
N VAL A 272 -60.11 -2.71 -27.35
CA VAL A 272 -60.35 -3.93 -28.16
C VAL A 272 -60.04 -5.30 -27.53
N GLU A 273 -61.15 -5.95 -27.21
CA GLU A 273 -61.45 -7.38 -27.07
C GLU A 273 -60.64 -8.35 -27.95
N ALA A 274 -60.29 -9.50 -27.37
CA ALA A 274 -60.65 -10.83 -27.90
C ALA A 274 -60.51 -11.89 -26.80
#